data_AF-A0A3N5TKE7-F1
#
_entry.id   AF-A0A3N5TKE7-F1
#
_cell.length_a   1.000
_cell.length_b   1.000
_cell.length_c   1.000
_cell.angle_alpha   90.00
_cell.angle_beta   90.00
_cell.angle_gamma   90.00
#
_symmetry.space_group_name_H-M   'P 1'
#
loop_
_entity.id
_entity.type
_entity.pdbx_description
1 polymer ?
#
loop_
_entity_poly.entity_id
_entity_poly.type
_entity_poly.pdbx_seq_one_letter_code
_entity_poly.pdbx_strand_id
1 'polypeptide(L)'
;MDKRLSCKDLNIDCEFNVCARTETEVLAKAEEHIQAVHRMKGFSKECYEKVQAAIRDGYCDLETKDALSEGICYTEACLCA
;
A
#
# COMPACT_ATOMS: atom_id res chain seq x y z
N MET A 1 -14.55 4.76 -9.90
CA MET A 1 -14.30 4.61 -8.45
C MET A 1 -12.80 4.44 -8.32
N ASP A 2 -12.19 5.03 -7.30
CA ASP A 2 -10.76 4.84 -7.07
C ASP A 2 -10.52 3.42 -6.56
N LYS A 3 -9.25 3.03 -6.53
CA LYS A 3 -8.76 1.76 -6.05
C LYS A 3 -8.04 1.98 -4.74
N ARG A 4 -8.21 1.05 -3.81
CA ARG A 4 -7.51 1.07 -2.52
C ARG A 4 -6.96 -0.30 -2.16
N LEU A 5 -5.88 -0.30 -1.39
CA LEU A 5 -5.25 -1.49 -0.82
C LEU A 5 -4.90 -1.21 0.64
N SER A 6 -5.15 -2.20 1.50
CA SER A 6 -4.66 -2.23 2.87
C SER A 6 -3.74 -3.43 3.06
N CYS A 7 -2.58 -3.25 3.69
CA CYS A 7 -1.72 -4.38 4.04
C CYS A 7 -2.39 -5.35 5.02
N LYS A 8 -3.36 -4.87 5.83
CA LYS A 8 -4.18 -5.74 6.70
C LYS A 8 -5.05 -6.72 5.90
N ASP A 9 -5.50 -6.34 4.70
CA ASP A 9 -6.25 -7.24 3.81
C ASP A 9 -5.39 -8.41 3.30
N LEU A 10 -4.05 -8.29 3.40
CA LEU A 10 -3.09 -9.34 3.06
C LEU A 10 -2.71 -10.22 4.26
N ASN A 11 -3.34 -10.02 5.42
CA ASN A 11 -2.99 -10.66 6.70
C ASN A 11 -1.52 -10.43 7.12
N ILE A 12 -0.99 -9.25 6.78
CA ILE A 12 0.33 -8.80 7.22
C ILE A 12 0.13 -7.82 8.38
N ASP A 13 0.99 -7.89 9.39
CA ASP A 13 1.03 -6.92 10.49
C ASP A 13 1.66 -5.60 10.02
N CYS A 14 0.92 -4.88 9.18
CA CYS A 14 1.32 -3.59 8.62
C CYS A 14 0.07 -2.71 8.43
N GLU A 15 0.13 -1.47 8.92
CA GLU A 15 -0.98 -0.51 8.86
C GLU A 15 -0.98 0.35 7.60
N PHE A 16 -0.13 0.03 6.63
CA PHE A 16 -0.08 0.76 5.37
C PHE A 16 -1.39 0.64 4.59
N ASN A 17 -1.90 1.78 4.15
CA ASN A 17 -3.08 1.92 3.33
C ASN A 17 -2.76 2.87 2.18
N VAL A 18 -3.18 2.51 0.97
CA VAL A 18 -2.96 3.32 -0.22
C VAL A 18 -4.20 3.35 -1.08
N CYS A 19 -4.43 4.50 -1.72
CA CYS A 19 -5.45 4.63 -2.75
C CYS A 19 -4.87 5.34 -3.99
N ALA A 20 -5.43 5.03 -5.15
CA ALA A 20 -5.14 5.70 -6.42
C ALA A 20 -6.29 5.49 -7.42
N ARG A 21 -6.26 6.15 -8.59
CA ARG A 21 -7.33 6.02 -9.59
C ARG A 21 -7.35 4.65 -10.25
N THR A 22 -6.18 4.02 -10.35
CA THR A 22 -6.00 2.74 -11.04
C THR A 22 -5.30 1.72 -10.16
N GLU A 23 -5.52 0.44 -10.46
CA GLU A 23 -4.85 -0.67 -9.76
C GLU A 23 -3.33 -0.61 -9.96
N THR A 24 -2.88 -0.22 -11.15
CA THR A 24 -1.45 -0.05 -11.46
C THR A 24 -0.78 0.98 -10.57
N GLU A 25 -1.43 2.12 -10.31
CA GLU A 25 -0.90 3.13 -9.40
C GLU A 25 -0.89 2.65 -7.93
N VAL A 26 -1.92 1.91 -7.51
CA VAL A 26 -1.94 1.27 -6.18
C VAL A 26 -0.77 0.29 -6.03
N LEU A 27 -0.52 -0.53 -7.06
CA LEU A 27 0.55 -1.52 -7.06
C LEU A 27 1.94 -0.87 -7.05
N ALA A 28 2.17 0.17 -7.86
CA ALA A 28 3.44 0.89 -7.87
C ALA A 28 3.77 1.46 -6.47
N LYS A 29 2.80 2.12 -5.82
CA LYS A 29 2.97 2.65 -4.46
C LYS A 29 3.15 1.54 -3.42
N ALA A 30 2.47 0.41 -3.57
CA ALA A 30 2.63 -0.74 -2.69
C ALA A 30 4.03 -1.39 -2.84
N GLU A 31 4.58 -1.42 -4.06
CA GLU A 31 5.94 -1.90 -4.32
C GLU A 31 6.98 -1.01 -3.64
N GLU A 32 6.87 0.31 -3.79
CA GLU A 32 7.73 1.28 -3.11
C GLU A 32 7.70 1.08 -1.59
N HIS A 33 6.51 0.90 -1.02
CA HIS A 33 6.35 0.62 0.40
C HIS A 33 7.04 -0.68 0.82
N ILE A 34 6.88 -1.77 0.07
CA ILE A 34 7.47 -3.06 0.39
C ILE A 34 9.00 -3.04 0.30
N GLN A 35 9.56 -2.32 -0.67
CA GLN A 35 11.01 -2.13 -0.79
C GLN A 35 11.56 -1.30 0.37
N ALA A 36 10.87 -0.22 0.74
CA ALA A 36 11.32 0.70 1.79
C ALA A 36 11.14 0.15 3.21
N VAL A 37 9.99 -0.45 3.50
CA VAL A 37 9.57 -0.88 4.85
C VAL A 37 9.92 -2.35 5.11
N HIS A 38 9.58 -3.23 4.18
CA HIS A 38 9.79 -4.68 4.36
C HIS A 38 11.13 -5.18 3.80
N ARG A 39 11.94 -4.29 3.20
CA ARG A 39 13.25 -4.58 2.58
C ARG A 39 13.20 -5.77 1.60
N MET A 40 12.05 -6.01 0.99
CA MET A 40 11.90 -7.04 -0.03
C MET A 40 12.30 -6.43 -1.37
N LYS A 41 12.97 -7.19 -2.24
CA LYS A 41 13.46 -6.73 -3.55
C LYS A 41 12.34 -6.51 -4.60
N GLY A 42 11.09 -6.39 -4.17
CA GLY A 42 9.91 -6.24 -5.03
C GLY A 42 8.91 -7.38 -4.88
N PHE A 43 7.87 -7.35 -5.72
CA PHE A 43 6.85 -8.39 -5.75
C PHE A 43 7.36 -9.65 -6.44
N SER A 44 7.33 -10.79 -5.75
CA SER A 44 7.28 -12.08 -6.47
C SER A 44 5.95 -12.18 -7.23
N LYS A 45 5.91 -12.99 -8.30
CA LYS A 45 4.67 -13.18 -9.09
C LYS A 45 3.46 -13.55 -8.20
N GLU A 46 3.67 -14.45 -7.25
CA GLU A 46 2.64 -14.86 -6.28
C GLU A 46 2.21 -13.69 -5.37
N CYS A 47 3.16 -12.87 -4.92
CA CYS A 47 2.87 -11.71 -4.09
C CYS A 47 2.06 -10.67 -4.88
N TYR A 48 2.41 -10.44 -6.15
CA TYR A 48 1.68 -9.55 -7.05
C TYR A 48 0.22 -9.99 -7.22
N GLU A 49 -0.02 -11.29 -7.47
CA GLU A 49 -1.38 -11.83 -7.63
C GLU A 49 -2.21 -11.66 -6.34
N LYS A 50 -1.61 -11.88 -5.17
CA LYS A 50 -2.27 -11.66 -3.87
C LYS A 50 -2.59 -10.18 -3.64
N VAL A 51 -1.64 -9.30 -3.91
CA VAL A 51 -1.81 -7.84 -3.74
C VAL A 51 -2.87 -7.33 -4.69
N GLN A 52 -2.82 -7.73 -5.96
CA GLN A 52 -3.82 -7.37 -6.96
C GLN A 52 -5.23 -7.85 -6.54
N ALA A 53 -5.36 -9.08 -6.05
CA ALA A 53 -6.64 -9.62 -5.58
C ALA A 53 -7.18 -8.93 -4.32
N ALA A 54 -6.31 -8.29 -3.52
CA ALA A 54 -6.70 -7.54 -2.34
C ALA A 54 -7.13 -6.10 -2.64
N ILE A 55 -6.90 -5.60 -3.87
CA ILE A 55 -7.34 -4.26 -4.28
C ILE A 55 -8.87 -4.23 -4.34
N ARG A 56 -9.45 -3.22 -3.69
CA ARG A 56 -10.90 -2.99 -3.67
C ARG A 56 -11.22 -1.61 -4.21
N ASP A 57 -12.46 -1.42 -4.60
CA ASP A 57 -12.95 -0.09 -4.89
C ASP A 57 -12.97 0.77 -3.60
N GLY A 58 -12.65 2.04 -3.76
CA GLY A 58 -12.61 3.03 -2.69
C GLY A 58 -12.70 4.44 -3.26
N TYR A 59 -12.63 5.43 -2.38
CA TYR A 59 -12.58 6.84 -2.78
C TYR A 59 -11.29 7.43 -2.23
N CYS A 60 -10.49 8.02 -3.10
CA CYS A 60 -9.45 8.93 -2.66
C CYS A 60 -10.09 10.29 -2.46
N ASP A 61 -10.20 10.74 -1.22
CA ASP A 61 -10.52 12.14 -0.92
C ASP A 61 -9.30 13.00 -1.29
N LEU A 62 -9.17 13.27 -2.60
CA LEU A 62 -8.09 14.04 -3.21
C LEU A 62 -8.12 15.54 -2.87
N GLU A 63 -8.87 15.98 -1.85
CA GLU A 63 -8.82 17.36 -1.34
C GLU A 63 -7.61 17.65 -0.44
N THR A 64 -6.66 16.73 -0.34
CA THR A 64 -5.31 17.04 0.15
C THR A 64 -4.29 16.72 -0.93
N LYS A 65 -3.94 17.75 -1.71
CA LYS A 65 -2.66 17.83 -2.44
C LYS A 65 -1.43 17.77 -1.51
N ASP A 66 -1.62 17.62 -0.20
CA ASP A 66 -0.59 17.60 0.85
C ASP A 66 -0.40 16.23 1.52
N ALA A 67 -0.88 15.12 0.92
CA ALA A 67 -0.56 13.76 1.40
C ALA A 67 0.43 13.00 0.50
N LEU A 68 1.05 13.70 -0.46
CA LEU A 68 2.09 13.15 -1.36
C LEU A 68 3.49 13.74 -1.10
N SER A 69 3.66 14.58 -0.08
CA SER A 69 4.98 15.07 0.35
C SER A 69 5.44 14.56 1.71
N GLU A 70 4.59 13.84 2.44
CA GLU A 70 4.99 13.23 3.71
C GLU A 70 4.65 11.74 3.61
N GLY A 71 5.67 10.90 3.70
CA GLY A 71 5.50 9.49 3.97
C GLY A 71 4.90 9.34 5.36
N ILE A 72 3.57 9.44 5.45
CA ILE A 72 2.86 9.36 6.72
C ILE A 72 2.72 7.89 7.11
N CYS A 73 3.85 7.35 7.58
CA CYS A 73 3.92 6.33 8.61
C CYS A 73 3.62 7.00 9.96
N TYR A 74 2.35 7.04 10.38
CA TYR A 74 2.01 7.06 11.81
C TYR A 74 1.91 5.59 12.23
N THR A 75 2.60 5.02 13.21
CA THR A 75 3.45 5.51 14.31
C THR A 75 4.27 4.30 14.81
N GLU A 76 5.52 4.56 15.18
CA GLU A 76 6.36 3.85 16.16
C GLU A 76 5.82 2.54 16.78
N ALA A 77 5.92 1.39 16.10
CA ALA A 77 6.05 0.04 16.71
C ALA A 77 6.20 -1.10 15.67
N CYS A 78 7.05 -0.97 14.65
CA CYS A 78 7.42 -2.16 13.84
C CYS A 78 8.59 -2.91 14.49
N LEU A 79 8.29 -3.67 15.55
CA LEU A 79 9.13 -4.75 16.06
C LEU A 79 8.46 -6.08 15.66
N CYS A 80 8.86 -6.64 14.53
CA CYS A 80 8.62 -8.05 14.24
C CYS A 80 9.98 -8.74 14.18
N ALA A 81 10.23 -9.55 15.22
CA ALA A 81 11.32 -10.50 15.34
C ALA A 81 11.16 -11.67 14.35
#